data_AF-A0A497F3P8-F1
#
_entry.id   AF-A0A497F3P8-F1
#
_cell.length_a   1.000
_cell.length_b   1.000
_cell.length_c   1.000
_cell.angle_alpha   90.00
_cell.angle_beta   90.00
_cell.angle_gamma   90.00
#
_symmetry.space_group_name_H-M   'P 1'
#
loop_
_entity.id
_entity.type
_entity.pdbx_description
1 polymer ?
#
loop_
_entity_poly.entity_id
_entity_poly.type
_entity_poly.pdbx_seq_one_letter_code
_entity_poly.pdbx_strand_id
1 'polypeptide(L)'
;MNWLMLSIIATIFWGLWSILMKMALKYAEWHQVFLFSSIPGIFIAIAMFLTFKTSKIETNSPAIYYSILAGVLGALGTIAFNIALKSGKASIIVPLTSLYPIITIIIAKIFLREQITSLQGLGILLAIISIFLLSINME
;
A
#
# COMPACT_ATOMS: atom_id res chain seq x y z
N MET A 1 -16.59 -15.36 -1.45
CA MET A 1 -15.59 -14.79 -2.38
C MET A 1 -14.22 -15.26 -1.92
N ASN A 2 -13.40 -15.86 -2.79
CA ASN A 2 -12.10 -16.39 -2.38
C ASN A 2 -11.13 -15.22 -2.12
N TRP A 3 -10.60 -15.10 -0.90
CA TRP A 3 -9.69 -14.03 -0.49
C TRP A 3 -8.45 -13.95 -1.42
N LEU A 4 -8.00 -15.10 -1.92
CA LEU A 4 -6.86 -15.19 -2.83
C LEU A 4 -7.11 -14.45 -4.16
N MET A 5 -8.30 -14.59 -4.72
CA MET A 5 -8.67 -13.95 -5.98
C MET A 5 -8.71 -12.43 -5.83
N LEU A 6 -9.24 -11.94 -4.70
CA LEU A 6 -9.29 -10.50 -4.40
C LEU A 6 -7.88 -9.92 -4.22
N SER A 7 -6.96 -10.65 -3.60
CA SER A 7 -5.56 -10.22 -3.48
C SER A 7 -4.86 -10.10 -4.84
N ILE A 8 -5.14 -11.00 -5.78
CA ILE A 8 -4.61 -10.90 -7.15
C ILE A 8 -5.15 -9.66 -7.86
N ILE A 9 -6.46 -9.44 -7.79
CA ILE A 9 -7.10 -8.24 -8.37
C ILE A 9 -6.52 -6.96 -7.75
N ALA A 10 -6.34 -6.93 -6.43
CA ALA A 10 -5.73 -5.80 -5.73
C ALA A 10 -4.30 -5.53 -6.23
N THR A 11 -3.51 -6.59 -6.45
CA THR A 11 -2.13 -6.48 -6.97
C THR A 11 -2.10 -5.85 -8.37
N ILE A 12 -3.03 -6.22 -9.25
CA ILE A 12 -3.16 -5.62 -10.58
C ILE A 12 -3.46 -4.12 -10.45
N PHE A 13 -4.44 -3.75 -9.61
CA PHE A 13 -4.78 -2.35 -9.39
C PHE A 13 -3.62 -1.55 -8.79
N TRP A 14 -2.86 -2.12 -7.85
CA TRP A 14 -1.68 -1.48 -7.27
C TRP A 14 -0.58 -1.27 -8.31
N GLY A 15 -0.35 -2.25 -9.19
CA GLY A 15 0.59 -2.11 -10.31
C GLY A 15 0.20 -0.97 -11.25
N LEU A 16 -1.05 -0.96 -11.73
CA LEU A 16 -1.58 0.09 -12.59
C LEU A 16 -1.53 1.47 -11.92
N TRP A 17 -1.94 1.53 -10.64
CA TRP A 17 -1.89 2.75 -9.82
C TRP A 17 -0.48 3.34 -9.77
N SER A 18 0.55 2.51 -9.55
CA SER A 18 1.93 3.00 -9.44
C SER A 18 2.44 3.66 -10.74
N ILE A 19 2.08 3.12 -11.90
CA ILE A 19 2.45 3.68 -13.21
C ILE A 19 1.69 4.97 -13.49
N LEU A 20 0.38 5.01 -13.19
CA LEU A 20 -0.42 6.22 -13.31
C LEU A 20 0.12 7.35 -12.41
N MET A 21 0.54 7.03 -11.18
CA MET A 21 1.21 8.00 -10.29
C MET A 21 2.50 8.53 -10.90
N LYS A 22 3.37 7.64 -11.44
CA LYS A 22 4.59 8.07 -12.11
C LYS A 22 4.30 8.98 -13.31
N MET A 23 3.25 8.70 -14.08
CA MET A 23 2.83 9.53 -15.20
C MET A 23 2.32 10.90 -14.75
N ALA A 24 1.48 10.96 -13.71
CA ALA A 24 0.99 12.22 -13.15
C ALA A 24 2.15 13.11 -12.64
N LEU A 25 3.14 12.49 -11.98
CA LEU A 25 4.34 13.17 -11.47
C LEU A 25 5.23 13.79 -12.56
N LYS A 26 5.05 13.44 -13.84
CA LYS A 26 5.71 14.13 -14.96
C LYS A 26 5.13 15.53 -15.21
N TYR A 27 3.87 15.75 -14.84
CA TYR A 27 3.13 16.97 -15.15
C TYR A 27 2.82 17.83 -13.92
N ALA A 28 2.96 17.28 -12.71
CA ALA A 28 2.61 17.95 -11.45
C ALA A 28 3.58 17.62 -10.32
N GLU A 29 3.61 18.47 -9.29
CA GLU A 29 4.40 18.23 -8.08
C GLU A 29 3.78 17.17 -7.16
N TRP A 30 4.61 16.55 -6.31
CA TRP A 30 4.19 15.41 -5.48
C TRP A 30 2.98 15.72 -4.58
N HIS A 31 2.88 16.95 -4.08
CA HIS A 31 1.77 17.38 -3.22
C HIS A 31 0.48 17.60 -4.02
N GLN A 32 0.59 18.04 -5.29
CA GLN A 32 -0.56 18.16 -6.19
C GLN A 32 -1.09 16.78 -6.58
N VAL A 33 -0.18 15.87 -6.96
CA VAL A 33 -0.54 14.48 -7.29
C VAL A 33 -1.18 13.79 -6.09
N PHE A 34 -0.63 13.96 -4.88
CA PHE A 34 -1.24 13.45 -3.65
C PHE A 34 -2.66 13.98 -3.45
N LEU A 35 -2.86 15.30 -3.57
CA LEU A 35 -4.16 15.92 -3.42
C LEU A 35 -5.18 15.38 -4.44
N PHE A 36 -4.86 15.42 -5.73
CA PHE A 36 -5.78 14.96 -6.78
C PHE A 36 -6.06 13.46 -6.72
N SER A 37 -5.08 12.65 -6.32
CA SER A 37 -5.27 11.20 -6.16
C SER A 37 -6.14 10.82 -4.96
N SER A 38 -6.23 11.69 -3.96
CA SER A 38 -6.98 11.44 -2.72
C SER A 38 -8.47 11.76 -2.86
N ILE A 39 -8.83 12.68 -3.76
CA ILE A 39 -10.21 13.14 -3.98
C ILE A 39 -11.17 11.98 -4.34
N PRO A 40 -10.88 11.12 -5.34
CA PRO A 40 -11.78 10.01 -5.67
C PRO A 40 -12.03 9.07 -4.49
N GLY A 41 -11.03 8.84 -3.64
CA GLY A 41 -11.17 7.98 -2.46
C GLY A 41 -12.20 8.49 -1.47
N ILE A 42 -12.26 9.81 -1.25
CA ILE A 42 -13.27 10.44 -0.37
C ILE A 42 -14.68 10.26 -0.95
N PHE A 43 -14.85 10.50 -2.25
CA PHE A 43 -16.16 10.31 -2.91
C PHE A 43 -16.62 8.85 -2.86
N ILE A 44 -15.71 7.89 -3.11
CA ILE A 44 -15.99 6.46 -2.99
C ILE A 44 -16.39 6.12 -1.55
N ALA A 45 -15.65 6.60 -0.54
CA ALA A 45 -15.96 6.34 0.86
C ALA A 45 -17.34 6.88 1.26
N ILE A 46 -17.69 8.10 0.84
CA ILE A 46 -19.02 8.69 1.08
C ILE A 46 -20.09 7.87 0.37
N ALA A 47 -19.91 7.54 -0.92
CA ALA A 47 -20.87 6.76 -1.68
C ALA A 47 -21.11 5.38 -1.05
N MET A 48 -20.06 4.72 -0.56
CA MET A 48 -20.16 3.47 0.19
C MET A 48 -20.95 3.66 1.48
N PHE A 49 -20.62 4.69 2.27
CA PHE A 49 -21.33 4.98 3.51
C PHE A 49 -22.83 5.22 3.31
N LEU A 50 -23.22 5.89 2.22
CA LEU A 50 -24.62 6.16 1.88
C LEU A 50 -25.36 4.94 1.31
N THR A 51 -24.67 4.05 0.60
CA THR A 51 -25.29 2.91 -0.11
C THR A 51 -25.41 1.68 0.78
N PHE A 52 -24.41 1.41 1.61
CA PHE A 52 -24.47 0.30 2.55
C PHE A 52 -25.29 0.73 3.77
N LYS A 53 -26.34 -0.03 4.11
CA LYS A 53 -27.05 0.14 5.38
C LYS A 53 -26.05 -0.10 6.52
N THR A 54 -25.39 0.95 6.98
CA THR A 54 -24.44 0.85 8.08
C THR A 54 -25.20 0.40 9.31
N SER A 55 -24.85 -0.79 9.83
CA SER A 55 -25.13 -1.11 11.23
C SER A 55 -24.66 0.07 12.08
N LYS A 56 -25.35 0.36 13.19
CA LYS A 56 -25.02 1.48 14.08
C LYS A 56 -23.50 1.53 14.26
N ILE A 57 -22.87 2.62 13.81
CA ILE A 57 -21.43 2.80 14.00
C ILE A 57 -21.20 2.80 15.51
N GLU A 58 -20.50 1.79 16.00
CA GLU A 58 -20.04 1.77 17.38
C GLU A 58 -18.91 2.79 17.51
N THR A 59 -19.26 4.00 17.93
CA THR A 59 -18.34 5.14 18.03
C THR A 59 -17.21 4.92 19.04
N ASN A 60 -17.36 3.94 19.94
CA ASN A 60 -16.34 3.54 20.92
C ASN A 60 -15.54 2.29 20.50
N SER A 61 -15.68 1.84 19.25
CA SER A 61 -14.94 0.67 18.77
C SER A 61 -13.46 1.00 18.56
N PRO A 62 -12.51 0.15 19.02
CA PRO A 62 -11.10 0.24 18.66
C PRO A 62 -10.86 0.26 17.14
N ALA A 63 -11.81 -0.25 16.35
CA ALA A 63 -11.76 -0.21 14.89
C ALA A 63 -11.62 1.23 14.35
N ILE A 64 -12.24 2.22 14.99
CA ILE A 64 -12.13 3.63 14.58
C ILE A 64 -10.70 4.12 14.78
N TYR A 65 -10.12 3.85 15.96
CA TYR A 65 -8.73 4.21 16.25
C TYR A 65 -7.74 3.58 15.27
N TYR A 66 -7.83 2.26 15.05
CA TYR A 66 -6.94 1.58 14.10
C TYR A 66 -7.14 2.06 12.66
N SER A 67 -8.38 2.35 12.24
CA SER A 67 -8.67 2.85 10.89
C SER A 67 -8.12 4.26 10.67
N ILE A 68 -8.25 5.16 11.66
CA ILE A 68 -7.67 6.50 11.58
C ILE A 68 -6.14 6.42 11.52
N LEU A 69 -5.53 5.62 12.41
CA LEU A 69 -4.08 5.45 12.43
C LEU A 69 -3.56 4.86 11.11
N ALA A 70 -4.24 3.84 10.58
CA ALA A 70 -3.92 3.27 9.27
C ALA A 70 -4.06 4.29 8.14
N GLY A 71 -5.09 5.15 8.18
CA GLY A 71 -5.27 6.24 7.23
C GLY A 71 -4.14 7.27 7.27
N VAL A 72 -3.72 7.68 8.46
CA VAL A 72 -2.58 8.62 8.64
C VAL A 72 -1.28 8.00 8.13
N LEU A 73 -0.97 6.76 8.53
CA LEU A 73 0.24 6.06 8.07
C LEU A 73 0.22 5.82 6.56
N GLY A 74 -0.94 5.46 5.99
CA GLY A 74 -1.13 5.28 4.56
C GLY A 74 -0.91 6.58 3.77
N ALA A 75 -1.41 7.71 4.29
CA ALA A 75 -1.18 9.02 3.69
C ALA A 75 0.31 9.41 3.73
N LEU A 76 0.98 9.25 4.88
CA LEU A 76 2.41 9.51 5.01
C LEU A 76 3.24 8.61 4.09
N GLY A 77 2.90 7.33 4.01
CA GLY A 77 3.53 6.38 3.09
C GLY A 77 3.36 6.78 1.63
N THR A 78 2.16 7.24 1.25
CA THR A 78 1.89 7.73 -0.12
C THR A 78 2.66 9.00 -0.44
N ILE A 79 2.80 9.92 0.52
CA ILE A 79 3.62 11.13 0.36
C ILE A 79 5.08 10.75 0.12
N ALA A 80 5.66 9.90 0.97
CA ALA A 80 7.02 9.42 0.82
C ALA A 80 7.23 8.68 -0.51
N PHE A 81 6.27 7.82 -0.89
CA PHE A 81 6.26 7.11 -2.16
C PHE A 81 6.26 8.08 -3.35
N ASN A 82 5.40 9.10 -3.36
CA ASN A 82 5.32 10.08 -4.44
C ASN A 82 6.62 10.89 -4.57
N ILE A 83 7.23 11.29 -3.47
CA ILE A 83 8.52 11.99 -3.47
C ILE A 83 9.62 11.10 -4.07
N ALA A 84 9.71 9.85 -3.64
CA ALA A 84 10.67 8.88 -4.19
C ALA A 84 10.40 8.59 -5.67
N LEU A 85 9.14 8.43 -6.04
CA LEU A 85 8.72 8.12 -7.41
C LEU A 85 8.91 9.31 -8.35
N LYS A 86 8.80 10.56 -7.87
CA LYS A 86 9.18 11.77 -8.63
C LYS A 86 10.68 11.72 -8.96
N SER A 87 11.49 11.39 -7.96
CA SER A 87 12.95 11.47 -8.01
C SER A 87 13.66 10.27 -8.66
N GLY A 88 12.99 9.11 -8.76
CA GLY A 88 13.58 7.85 -9.23
C GLY A 88 12.81 7.13 -10.34
N LYS A 89 13.38 6.04 -10.85
CA LYS A 89 12.73 5.16 -11.84
C LYS A 89 11.65 4.32 -11.15
N ALA A 90 10.45 4.24 -11.73
CA ALA A 90 9.37 3.40 -11.18
C ALA A 90 9.77 1.92 -11.09
N SER A 91 10.59 1.44 -12.03
CA SER A 91 11.15 0.08 -12.03
C SER A 91 12.04 -0.24 -10.83
N ILE A 92 12.52 0.77 -10.10
CA ILE A 92 13.30 0.60 -8.86
C ILE A 92 12.41 0.83 -7.65
N ILE A 93 11.72 1.98 -7.62
CA ILE A 93 10.97 2.42 -6.45
C ILE A 93 9.79 1.49 -6.15
N VAL A 94 9.09 0.99 -7.17
CA VAL A 94 7.90 0.13 -6.96
C VAL A 94 8.30 -1.23 -6.38
N PRO A 95 9.27 -1.99 -6.95
CA PRO A 95 9.73 -3.23 -6.31
C PRO A 95 10.30 -3.01 -4.91
N LEU A 96 11.12 -1.96 -4.71
CA LEU A 96 11.72 -1.67 -3.40
C LEU A 96 10.66 -1.42 -2.32
N THR A 97 9.64 -0.61 -2.63
CA THR A 97 8.55 -0.30 -1.69
C THR A 97 7.60 -1.48 -1.50
N SER A 98 7.53 -2.42 -2.46
CA SER A 98 6.79 -3.67 -2.34
C SER A 98 7.39 -4.66 -1.33
N LEU A 99 8.51 -4.32 -0.68
CA LEU A 99 9.07 -5.05 0.48
C LEU A 99 8.33 -4.79 1.80
N TYR A 100 7.38 -3.86 1.83
CA TYR A 100 6.61 -3.59 3.04
C TYR A 100 5.99 -4.85 3.69
N PRO A 101 5.60 -5.94 2.98
CA PRO A 101 5.10 -7.15 3.62
C PRO A 101 6.08 -7.79 4.58
N ILE A 102 7.40 -7.58 4.43
CA ILE A 102 8.40 -8.05 5.40
C ILE A 102 8.18 -7.36 6.75
N ILE A 103 8.00 -6.04 6.72
CA ILE A 103 7.68 -5.25 7.91
C ILE A 103 6.33 -5.69 8.47
N THR A 104 5.32 -5.90 7.61
CA THR A 104 4.00 -6.41 8.01
C THR A 104 4.09 -7.75 8.73
N ILE A 105 4.85 -8.71 8.22
CA ILE A 105 5.00 -10.04 8.82
C ILE A 105 5.68 -9.95 10.19
N ILE A 106 6.71 -9.11 10.33
CA ILE A 106 7.38 -8.89 11.62
C ILE A 106 6.41 -8.27 12.63
N ILE A 107 5.68 -7.24 12.24
CA ILE A 107 4.67 -6.58 13.08
C ILE A 107 3.55 -7.55 13.43
N ALA A 108 3.05 -8.34 12.47
CA ALA A 108 2.00 -9.33 12.69
C ALA A 108 2.45 -10.42 13.69
N LYS A 109 3.68 -10.90 13.58
CA LYS A 109 4.24 -11.82 14.59
C LYS A 109 4.28 -11.20 15.99
N ILE A 110 4.64 -9.92 16.11
CA ILE A 110 4.76 -9.25 17.41
C ILE A 110 3.39 -8.91 18.02
N PHE A 111 2.52 -8.28 17.23
CA PHE A 111 1.26 -7.70 17.71
C PHE A 111 0.06 -8.64 17.54
N LEU A 112 0.01 -9.41 16.46
CA LEU A 112 -1.07 -10.39 16.18
C LEU A 112 -0.71 -11.81 16.63
N ARG A 113 0.54 -12.03 17.06
CA ARG A 113 1.07 -13.34 17.51
C ARG A 113 0.96 -14.42 16.43
N GLU A 114 1.02 -14.03 15.16
CA GLU A 114 1.03 -14.97 14.05
C GLU A 114 2.31 -15.80 14.03
N GLN A 115 2.18 -17.11 13.77
CA GLN A 115 3.33 -17.99 13.61
C GLN A 115 3.87 -17.91 12.18
N ILE A 116 5.15 -17.59 12.06
CA ILE A 116 5.84 -17.59 10.77
C ILE A 116 6.37 -19.01 10.52
N THR A 117 5.86 -19.65 9.48
CA THR A 117 6.36 -20.95 9.03
C THR A 117 7.72 -20.80 8.35
N SER A 118 8.53 -21.86 8.35
CA SER A 118 9.83 -21.87 7.64
C SER A 118 9.69 -21.53 6.15
N LEU A 119 8.56 -21.92 5.53
CA LEU A 119 8.27 -21.62 4.12
C LEU A 119 8.00 -20.12 3.88
N GLN A 120 7.26 -19.46 4.79
CA GLN A 120 7.07 -18.01 4.74
C GLN A 120 8.41 -17.28 4.93
N GLY A 121 9.26 -17.77 5.83
CA GLY A 121 10.62 -17.24 6.02
C GLY A 121 11.47 -17.34 4.74
N LEU A 122 11.40 -18.48 4.05
CA LEU A 122 12.07 -18.66 2.76
C LEU A 122 11.52 -17.72 1.68
N GLY A 123 10.20 -17.53 1.63
CA GLY A 123 9.55 -16.58 0.72
C GLY A 123 10.02 -15.14 0.94
N ILE A 124 10.15 -14.70 2.19
CA ILE A 124 10.71 -13.39 2.56
C ILE A 124 12.15 -13.27 2.06
N LEU A 125 12.99 -14.28 2.31
CA LEU A 125 14.38 -14.27 1.88
C LEU A 125 14.50 -14.15 0.35
N LEU A 126 13.71 -14.93 -0.39
CA LEU A 126 13.67 -14.88 -1.85
C LEU A 126 13.19 -13.53 -2.38
N ALA A 127 12.20 -12.90 -1.73
CA ALA A 127 11.74 -11.56 -2.09
C ALA A 127 12.84 -10.50 -1.91
N ILE A 128 13.60 -10.56 -0.80
CA ILE A 128 14.75 -9.68 -0.57
C ILE A 128 15.80 -9.85 -1.68
N ILE A 129 16.16 -11.10 -2.01
CA ILE A 129 17.14 -11.41 -3.06
C ILE A 129 16.67 -10.88 -4.42
N SER A 130 15.41 -11.13 -4.79
CA SER A 130 14.83 -10.66 -6.06
C SER A 130 14.99 -9.16 -6.22
N ILE A 131 14.74 -8.38 -5.17
CA ILE A 131 14.80 -6.92 -5.24
C ILE A 131 16.24 -6.40 -5.20
N PHE A 132 17.13 -7.04 -4.46
CA PHE A 132 18.56 -6.75 -4.55
C PHE A 132 19.05 -6.91 -6.00
N LEU A 133 18.71 -8.03 -6.66
CA LEU A 133 19.07 -8.27 -8.06
C LEU A 133 18.46 -7.24 -9.02
N LEU A 134 17.18 -6.87 -8.83
CA LEU A 134 16.57 -5.81 -9.62
C LEU A 134 17.31 -4.48 -9.44
N SER A 135 17.86 -4.21 -8.25
CA SER A 135 18.52 -2.94 -7.94
C SER A 135 19.97 -2.84 -8.44
N ILE A 136 20.65 -3.96 -8.73
CA ILE A 136 22.09 -3.99 -9.07
C ILE A 136 22.42 -3.40 -10.46
N ASN A 137 21.54 -3.54 -11.45
CA ASN A 137 21.85 -3.19 -12.85
C ASN A 137 21.34 -1.81 -13.29
N MET A 138 21.22 -0.84 -12.38
CA MET A 138 20.49 0.41 -12.66
C MET A 138 21.23 1.72 -12.35
N GLU A 139 22.57 1.70 -12.38
CA GLU A 139 23.37 2.92 -12.66
C GLU A 139 23.07 3.47 -14.06
#